data_AF-A0A5A9W1W9-F1
#
_entry.id   AF-A0A5A9W1W9-F1
#
_cell.length_a   1.000
_cell.length_b   1.000
_cell.length_c   1.000
_cell.angle_alpha   90.00
_cell.angle_beta   90.00
_cell.angle_gamma   90.00
#
_symmetry.space_group_name_H-M   'P 1'
#
loop_
_entity.id
_entity.type
_entity.pdbx_description
1 polymer ?
#
loop_
_entity_poly.entity_id
_entity_poly.type
_entity_poly.pdbx_seq_one_letter_code
_entity_poly.pdbx_strand_id
1 'polypeptide(L)'
;MKHSLFPQKKPSRCQQNGSVAIEFAGLFLLFFVVLYAILSYSVPLLLTYTFKQVSADAARATIRVNPALAQEDYIRVISQEVSRVVETSWLPETWRQGNCPSPNAAEPWQTLPPQPGHQSYGHIQPITPINGQNYFLLHICLQRPYLAQGDENTRAIIPILQLPGFTLPLLPLDEDTGTIILRGSTIASLR
;
A
#
# COMPACT_ATOMS: atom_id res chain seq x y z
N MET A 1 -8.66 -44.86 81.62
CA MET A 1 -7.52 -45.16 80.74
C MET A 1 -7.72 -44.46 79.40
N LYS A 2 -6.88 -43.44 79.14
CA LYS A 2 -6.47 -42.81 77.86
C LYS A 2 -7.49 -42.64 76.72
N HIS A 3 -8.07 -41.42 76.65
CA HIS A 3 -8.62 -40.83 75.43
C HIS A 3 -7.46 -40.35 74.53
N SER A 4 -7.35 -40.88 73.33
CA SER A 4 -6.34 -40.53 72.33
C SER A 4 -6.69 -39.20 71.61
N LEU A 5 -5.94 -38.14 71.92
CA LEU A 5 -5.91 -36.91 71.13
C LEU A 5 -5.04 -37.12 69.88
N PHE A 6 -5.66 -37.14 68.70
CA PHE A 6 -4.94 -37.01 67.43
C PHE A 6 -4.73 -35.52 67.10
N PRO A 7 -3.50 -35.07 66.77
CA PRO A 7 -3.27 -33.71 66.36
C PRO A 7 -3.77 -33.49 64.92
N GLN A 8 -4.67 -32.51 64.76
CA GLN A 8 -5.12 -32.04 63.45
C GLN A 8 -3.96 -31.35 62.71
N LYS A 9 -3.45 -31.96 61.63
CA LYS A 9 -2.52 -31.33 60.70
C LYS A 9 -3.27 -30.22 59.92
N LYS A 10 -2.90 -28.95 60.16
CA LYS A 10 -3.37 -27.83 59.32
C LYS A 10 -2.83 -28.01 57.89
N PRO A 11 -3.67 -27.95 56.85
CA PRO A 11 -3.18 -27.96 55.47
C PRO A 11 -2.42 -26.66 55.19
N SER A 12 -1.15 -26.78 54.81
CA SER A 12 -0.36 -25.67 54.27
C SER A 12 -0.98 -25.25 52.94
N ARG A 13 -1.36 -23.97 52.84
CA ARG A 13 -1.89 -23.37 51.62
C ARG A 13 -0.78 -23.38 50.56
N CYS A 14 -0.79 -24.36 49.66
CA CYS A 14 0.09 -24.35 48.49
C CYS A 14 -0.25 -23.12 47.66
N GLN A 15 0.68 -22.17 47.58
CA GLN A 15 0.60 -21.09 46.60
C GLN A 15 0.74 -21.72 45.21
N GLN A 16 -0.35 -21.70 44.44
CA GLN A 16 -0.38 -22.19 43.07
C GLN A 16 0.27 -21.17 42.15
N ASN A 17 1.61 -21.21 42.06
CA ASN A 17 2.38 -20.34 41.17
C ASN A 17 2.24 -20.71 39.67
N GLY A 18 1.59 -21.84 39.37
CA GLY A 18 1.42 -22.34 37.99
C GLY A 18 0.30 -21.64 37.20
N SER A 19 -0.71 -21.07 37.87
CA SER A 19 -1.82 -20.38 37.19
C SER A 19 -1.36 -19.08 36.52
N VAL A 20 -0.51 -18.32 37.21
CA VAL A 20 0.07 -17.06 36.71
C VAL A 20 0.93 -17.27 35.46
N ALA A 21 1.65 -18.39 35.37
CA ALA A 21 2.51 -18.68 34.23
C ALA A 21 1.71 -18.92 32.93
N ILE A 22 0.55 -19.59 33.03
CA ILE A 22 -0.30 -19.87 31.86
C ILE A 22 -0.98 -18.59 31.37
N GLU A 23 -1.44 -17.75 32.28
CA GLU A 23 -2.04 -16.45 31.94
C GLU A 23 -1.01 -15.52 31.26
N PHE A 24 0.22 -15.49 31.78
CA PHE A 24 1.32 -14.73 31.19
C PHE A 24 1.72 -15.23 29.79
N ALA A 25 1.68 -16.55 29.55
CA ALA A 25 2.00 -17.10 28.23
C ALA A 25 1.04 -16.60 27.14
N GLY A 26 -0.25 -16.46 27.44
CA GLY A 26 -1.24 -15.90 26.52
C GLY A 26 -0.95 -14.44 26.18
N LEU A 27 -0.69 -13.61 27.20
CA LEU A 27 -0.35 -12.19 27.03
C LEU A 27 0.96 -12.00 26.27
N PHE A 28 1.95 -12.86 26.53
CA PHE A 28 3.23 -12.86 25.82
C PHE A 28 3.01 -13.12 24.33
N LEU A 29 2.29 -14.17 23.95
CA LEU A 29 1.98 -14.46 22.55
C LEU A 29 1.17 -13.34 21.89
N LEU A 30 0.17 -12.79 22.58
CA LEU A 30 -0.63 -11.68 22.09
C LEU A 30 0.24 -10.44 21.78
N PHE A 31 1.17 -10.11 22.67
CA PHE A 31 2.10 -9.00 22.46
C PHE A 31 2.92 -9.18 21.18
N PHE A 32 3.49 -10.38 20.95
CA PHE A 32 4.25 -10.66 19.73
C PHE A 32 3.38 -10.60 18.47
N VAL A 33 2.14 -11.09 18.52
CA VAL A 33 1.21 -11.00 17.37
C VAL A 33 0.91 -9.55 17.02
N VAL A 34 0.60 -8.71 18.02
CA VAL A 34 0.32 -7.29 17.80
C VAL A 34 1.56 -6.56 17.31
N LEU A 35 2.72 -6.80 17.92
CA LEU A 35 3.99 -6.22 17.48
C LEU A 35 4.30 -6.60 16.03
N TYR A 36 4.17 -7.89 15.69
CA TYR A 36 4.37 -8.39 14.34
C TYR A 36 3.42 -7.72 13.35
N ALA A 37 2.14 -7.59 13.71
CA ALA A 37 1.15 -6.91 12.88
C ALA A 37 1.55 -5.44 12.64
N ILE A 38 1.90 -4.70 13.69
CA ILE A 38 2.32 -3.29 13.56
C ILE A 38 3.52 -3.18 12.60
N LEU A 39 4.55 -3.99 12.78
CA LEU A 39 5.75 -3.96 11.93
C LEU A 39 5.42 -4.35 10.48
N SER A 40 4.63 -5.41 10.29
CA SER A 40 4.31 -5.94 8.96
C SER A 40 3.37 -5.05 8.17
N TYR A 41 2.48 -4.31 8.83
CA TYR A 41 1.57 -3.36 8.17
C TYR A 41 2.20 -1.99 7.96
N SER A 42 3.16 -1.58 8.79
CA SER A 42 3.80 -0.27 8.67
C SER A 42 4.46 -0.08 7.30
N VAL A 43 5.14 -1.09 6.77
CA VAL A 43 5.83 -1.02 5.47
C VAL A 43 4.88 -0.87 4.27
N PRO A 44 3.91 -1.76 4.02
CA PRO A 44 3.00 -1.62 2.88
C PRO A 44 2.14 -0.35 2.99
N LEU A 45 1.77 0.06 4.20
CA LEU A 45 1.04 1.29 4.45
C LEU A 45 1.89 2.53 4.12
N LEU A 46 3.13 2.60 4.63
CA LEU A 46 4.07 3.66 4.32
C LEU A 46 4.34 3.75 2.82
N LEU A 47 4.51 2.60 2.14
CA LEU A 47 4.74 2.56 0.71
C LEU A 47 3.51 3.08 -0.06
N THR A 48 2.31 2.69 0.34
CA THR A 48 1.05 3.19 -0.24
C THR A 48 0.91 4.71 -0.06
N TYR A 49 1.25 5.25 1.12
CA TYR A 49 1.25 6.69 1.35
C TYR A 49 2.32 7.41 0.52
N THR A 50 3.49 6.82 0.38
CA THR A 50 4.57 7.35 -0.45
C THR A 50 4.14 7.41 -1.91
N PHE A 51 3.53 6.34 -2.44
CA PHE A 51 3.01 6.33 -3.80
C PHE A 51 1.98 7.42 -4.03
N LYS A 52 1.04 7.62 -3.08
CA LYS A 52 0.07 8.72 -3.14
C LYS A 52 0.75 10.09 -3.12
N GLN A 53 1.76 10.26 -2.28
CA GLN A 53 2.52 11.52 -2.20
C GLN A 53 3.25 11.81 -3.51
N VAL A 54 3.99 10.83 -4.05
CA VAL A 54 4.72 10.97 -5.32
C VAL A 54 3.76 11.23 -6.48
N SER A 55 2.61 10.53 -6.54
CA SER A 55 1.59 10.81 -7.56
C SER A 55 1.01 12.22 -7.43
N ALA A 56 0.82 12.72 -6.21
CA ALA A 56 0.32 14.07 -6.00
C ALA A 56 1.36 15.14 -6.37
N ASP A 57 2.64 14.92 -6.06
CA ASP A 57 3.72 15.83 -6.45
C ASP A 57 3.93 15.85 -7.96
N ALA A 58 3.80 14.69 -8.63
CA ALA A 58 3.79 14.61 -10.09
C ALA A 58 2.59 15.37 -10.68
N ALA A 59 1.39 15.24 -10.10
CA ALA A 59 0.20 15.98 -10.54
C ALA A 59 0.35 17.49 -10.36
N ARG A 60 1.03 17.93 -9.29
CA ARG A 60 1.32 19.35 -9.06
C ARG A 60 2.32 19.90 -10.06
N ALA A 61 3.30 19.09 -10.46
CA ALA A 61 4.31 19.50 -11.42
C ALA A 61 3.70 19.77 -12.81
N THR A 62 2.70 18.99 -13.21
CA THR A 62 2.03 19.15 -14.51
C THR A 62 1.16 20.40 -14.62
N ILE A 63 0.74 21.02 -13.49
CA ILE A 63 0.00 22.29 -13.50
C ILE A 63 0.79 23.43 -14.18
N ARG A 64 2.13 23.33 -14.20
CA ARG A 64 3.00 24.34 -14.81
C ARG A 64 3.16 24.16 -16.32
N VAL A 65 2.64 23.08 -16.89
CA VAL A 65 2.71 22.82 -18.33
C VAL A 65 1.87 23.87 -19.07
N ASN A 66 2.40 24.38 -20.18
CA ASN A 66 1.73 25.42 -20.96
C ASN A 66 0.44 24.86 -21.60
N PRO A 67 -0.75 25.37 -21.25
CA PRO A 67 -2.02 24.90 -21.80
C PRO A 67 -2.25 25.34 -23.25
N ALA A 68 -1.44 26.27 -23.79
CA ALA A 68 -1.55 26.72 -25.18
C ALA A 68 -0.92 25.75 -26.20
N LEU A 69 -0.32 24.65 -25.73
CA LEU A 69 0.21 23.61 -26.61
C LEU A 69 -0.93 22.89 -27.35
N ALA A 70 -0.63 22.38 -28.54
CA ALA A 70 -1.54 21.44 -29.20
C ALA A 70 -1.74 20.20 -28.31
N GLN A 71 -2.94 19.61 -28.34
CA GLN A 71 -3.34 18.55 -27.41
C GLN A 71 -2.34 17.38 -27.38
N GLU A 72 -1.84 16.94 -28.54
CA GLU A 72 -0.87 15.84 -28.61
C GLU A 72 0.47 16.19 -27.93
N ASP A 73 0.97 17.41 -28.16
CA ASP A 73 2.20 17.90 -27.55
C ASP A 73 2.02 18.12 -26.04
N TYR A 74 0.86 18.62 -25.63
CA TYR A 74 0.50 18.80 -24.22
C TYR A 74 0.52 17.48 -23.45
N ILE A 75 -0.12 16.43 -23.99
CA ILE A 75 -0.12 15.09 -23.39
C ILE A 75 1.29 14.52 -23.29
N ARG A 76 2.12 14.71 -24.32
CA ARG A 76 3.52 14.26 -24.33
C ARG A 76 4.35 14.95 -23.24
N VAL A 77 4.21 16.27 -23.11
CA VAL A 77 4.93 17.06 -22.10
C VAL A 77 4.44 16.73 -20.69
N ILE A 78 3.14 16.51 -20.48
CA ILE A 78 2.60 16.02 -19.21
C ILE A 78 3.24 14.69 -18.84
N SER A 79 3.26 13.71 -19.76
CA SER A 79 3.87 12.41 -19.50
C SER A 79 5.34 12.54 -19.11
N GLN A 80 6.11 13.37 -19.84
CA GLN A 80 7.51 13.62 -19.54
C GLN A 80 7.70 14.19 -18.13
N GLU A 81 6.87 15.16 -17.73
CA GLU A 81 6.96 15.77 -16.41
C GLU A 81 6.56 14.81 -15.29
N VAL A 82 5.51 14.00 -15.50
CA VAL A 82 5.12 12.94 -14.56
C VAL A 82 6.26 11.95 -14.38
N SER A 83 6.81 11.39 -15.47
CA SER A 83 7.95 10.48 -15.41
C SER A 83 9.15 11.12 -14.73
N ARG A 84 9.47 12.39 -15.04
CA ARG A 84 10.59 13.10 -14.40
C ARG A 84 10.44 13.15 -12.88
N VAL A 85 9.26 13.47 -12.35
CA VAL A 85 9.02 13.52 -10.90
C VAL A 85 9.08 12.13 -10.28
N VAL A 86 8.50 11.13 -10.93
CA VAL A 86 8.51 9.74 -10.46
C VAL A 86 9.95 9.21 -10.41
N GLU A 87 10.74 9.40 -11.47
CA GLU A 87 12.12 8.91 -11.54
C GLU A 87 13.08 9.62 -10.60
N THR A 88 12.83 10.90 -10.30
CA THR A 88 13.64 11.66 -9.33
C THR A 88 13.17 11.49 -7.89
N SER A 89 12.12 10.70 -7.66
CA SER A 89 11.68 10.37 -6.30
C SER A 89 12.69 9.49 -5.58
N TRP A 90 12.62 9.50 -4.25
CA TRP A 90 13.52 8.74 -3.38
C TRP A 90 13.30 7.22 -3.41
N LEU A 91 12.21 6.76 -4.04
CA LEU A 91 11.91 5.33 -4.16
C LEU A 91 13.01 4.60 -4.94
N PRO A 92 13.18 3.29 -4.78
CA PRO A 92 13.97 2.49 -5.72
C PRO A 92 13.26 2.35 -7.07
N GLU A 93 14.01 2.24 -8.17
CA GLU A 93 13.47 2.08 -9.53
C GLU A 93 12.53 0.87 -9.64
N THR A 94 12.93 -0.26 -9.07
CA THR A 94 12.14 -1.50 -9.08
C THR A 94 10.81 -1.41 -8.32
N TRP A 95 10.65 -0.37 -7.49
CA TRP A 95 9.44 -0.16 -6.68
C TRP A 95 8.45 0.81 -7.33
N ARG A 96 8.85 1.51 -8.39
CA ARG A 96 8.02 2.51 -9.10
C ARG A 96 7.44 1.95 -10.38
N GLN A 97 6.52 0.99 -10.25
CA GLN A 97 5.85 0.43 -11.43
C GLN A 97 4.62 1.27 -11.78
N GLY A 98 4.39 1.45 -13.07
CA GLY A 98 3.23 2.13 -13.63
C GLY A 98 2.21 1.11 -14.17
N ASN A 99 1.58 1.46 -15.29
CA ASN A 99 0.60 0.65 -16.01
C ASN A 99 -0.57 0.20 -15.12
N CYS A 100 -0.99 1.08 -14.22
CA CYS A 100 -2.20 0.84 -13.42
C CYS A 100 -3.43 0.76 -14.34
N PRO A 101 -4.51 0.08 -13.90
CA PRO A 101 -5.79 0.18 -14.59
C PRO A 101 -6.32 1.63 -14.55
N SER A 102 -7.22 1.94 -15.47
CA SER A 102 -7.93 3.22 -15.46
C SER A 102 -8.78 3.35 -14.19
N PRO A 103 -9.04 4.58 -13.69
CA PRO A 103 -9.83 4.81 -12.47
C PRO A 103 -11.23 4.23 -12.51
N ASN A 104 -11.89 4.34 -13.66
CA ASN A 104 -13.20 3.76 -13.91
C ASN A 104 -13.29 3.28 -15.37
N ALA A 105 -14.00 2.19 -15.59
CA ALA A 105 -14.21 1.63 -16.93
C ALA A 105 -15.28 2.40 -17.72
N ALA A 106 -16.06 3.25 -17.05
CA ALA A 106 -17.19 3.98 -17.65
C ALA A 106 -16.75 5.24 -18.42
N GLU A 107 -15.52 5.74 -18.22
CA GLU A 107 -15.05 6.97 -18.87
C GLU A 107 -13.87 6.70 -19.82
N PRO A 108 -13.74 7.50 -20.90
CA PRO A 108 -12.75 7.28 -21.96
C PRO A 108 -11.35 7.78 -21.56
N TRP A 109 -10.75 7.13 -20.58
CA TRP A 109 -9.37 7.39 -20.16
C TRP A 109 -8.37 6.99 -21.25
N GLN A 110 -7.53 7.94 -21.66
CA GLN A 110 -6.39 7.69 -22.52
C GLN A 110 -5.14 7.47 -21.67
N THR A 111 -4.43 6.35 -21.87
CA THR A 111 -3.15 6.11 -21.19
C THR A 111 -2.09 7.12 -21.63
N LEU A 112 -1.33 7.67 -20.68
CA LEU A 112 -0.22 8.56 -20.99
C LEU A 112 0.85 7.82 -21.80
N PRO A 113 1.49 8.47 -22.79
CA PRO A 113 2.54 7.82 -23.57
C PRO A 113 3.70 7.42 -22.65
N PRO A 114 4.24 6.19 -22.74
CA PRO A 114 5.40 5.79 -21.94
C PRO A 114 6.64 6.57 -22.38
N GLN A 115 7.55 6.83 -21.43
CA GLN A 115 8.86 7.41 -21.74
C GLN A 115 9.87 6.32 -22.08
N PRO A 116 10.93 6.60 -22.85
CA PRO A 116 11.96 5.62 -23.16
C PRO A 116 12.51 4.96 -21.89
N GLY A 117 12.45 3.63 -21.82
CA GLY A 117 12.92 2.86 -20.66
C GLY A 117 11.97 2.80 -19.46
N HIS A 118 10.82 3.49 -19.50
CA HIS A 118 9.92 3.60 -18.35
C HIS A 118 8.48 3.24 -18.73
N GLN A 119 7.70 2.84 -17.72
CA GLN A 119 6.28 2.52 -17.89
C GLN A 119 5.43 3.79 -17.96
N SER A 120 4.16 3.64 -18.36
CA SER A 120 3.21 4.76 -18.27
C SER A 120 2.74 4.93 -16.83
N TYR A 121 2.81 6.14 -16.30
CA TYR A 121 2.44 6.43 -14.91
C TYR A 121 1.03 7.01 -14.75
N GLY A 122 0.18 6.96 -15.78
CA GLY A 122 -1.13 7.58 -15.65
C GLY A 122 -2.03 7.53 -16.88
N HIS A 123 -3.18 8.15 -16.71
CA HIS A 123 -4.20 8.33 -17.73
C HIS A 123 -4.65 9.79 -17.77
N ILE A 124 -5.08 10.25 -18.93
CA ILE A 124 -5.65 11.57 -19.13
C ILE A 124 -7.00 11.45 -19.82
N GLN A 125 -7.92 12.31 -19.46
CA GLN A 125 -9.24 12.37 -20.09
C GLN A 125 -9.65 13.84 -20.29
N PRO A 126 -10.13 14.23 -21.48
CA PRO A 126 -10.71 15.55 -21.68
C PRO A 126 -12.05 15.68 -20.93
N ILE A 127 -12.26 16.83 -20.30
CA ILE A 127 -13.52 17.22 -19.67
C ILE A 127 -14.22 18.22 -20.57
N THR A 128 -15.55 18.31 -20.45
CA THR A 128 -16.35 19.34 -21.09
C THR A 128 -15.74 20.73 -20.91
N PRO A 129 -15.55 21.51 -21.98
CA PRO A 129 -14.99 22.85 -21.88
C PRO A 129 -15.83 23.74 -20.97
N ILE A 130 -15.17 24.48 -20.07
CA ILE A 130 -15.84 25.46 -19.19
C ILE A 130 -15.40 26.85 -19.67
N ASN A 131 -16.36 27.70 -20.04
CA ASN A 131 -16.10 29.04 -20.60
C ASN A 131 -15.17 29.04 -21.83
N GLY A 132 -15.25 28.01 -22.67
CA GLY A 132 -14.43 27.88 -23.88
C GLY A 132 -12.97 27.48 -23.62
N GLN A 133 -12.60 27.13 -22.38
CA GLN A 133 -11.31 26.56 -22.03
C GLN A 133 -11.42 25.04 -21.94
N ASN A 134 -10.45 24.33 -22.52
CA ASN A 134 -10.35 22.88 -22.37
C ASN A 134 -9.88 22.57 -20.95
N TYR A 135 -10.36 21.47 -20.39
CA TYR A 135 -9.88 20.95 -19.11
C TYR A 135 -9.62 19.46 -19.27
N PHE A 136 -8.69 18.94 -18.49
CA PHE A 136 -8.35 17.53 -18.47
C PHE A 136 -8.41 16.98 -17.04
N LEU A 137 -8.85 15.74 -16.88
CA LEU A 137 -8.55 14.95 -15.69
C LEU A 137 -7.27 14.20 -15.95
N LEU A 138 -6.29 14.36 -15.07
CA LEU A 138 -5.06 13.61 -15.04
C LEU A 138 -5.09 12.66 -13.86
N HIS A 139 -5.07 11.36 -14.13
CA HIS A 139 -4.88 10.31 -13.14
C HIS A 139 -3.43 9.85 -13.18
N ILE A 140 -2.73 9.93 -12.05
CA ILE A 140 -1.36 9.42 -11.90
C ILE A 140 -1.40 8.28 -10.91
N CYS A 141 -0.69 7.20 -11.21
CA CYS A 141 -0.69 6.01 -10.40
C CYS A 141 0.68 5.32 -10.40
N LEU A 142 1.09 4.92 -9.20
CA LEU A 142 2.21 4.01 -8.97
C LEU A 142 1.65 2.75 -8.30
N GLN A 143 2.20 1.61 -8.69
CA GLN A 143 1.86 0.35 -8.09
C GLN A 143 3.09 -0.54 -7.92
N ARG A 144 2.95 -1.57 -7.09
CA ARG A 144 3.93 -2.63 -6.94
C ARG A 144 3.26 -3.91 -6.44
N PRO A 145 3.50 -5.07 -7.07
CA PRO A 145 3.12 -6.36 -6.51
C PRO A 145 3.80 -6.59 -5.15
N TYR A 146 3.08 -7.19 -4.22
CA TYR A 146 3.55 -7.44 -2.85
C TYR A 146 3.21 -8.88 -2.44
N LEU A 147 3.86 -9.83 -3.13
CA LEU A 147 3.55 -11.25 -3.07
C LEU A 147 4.34 -11.96 -1.98
N ALA A 148 3.77 -13.03 -1.41
CA ALA A 148 4.47 -13.86 -0.41
C ALA A 148 5.70 -14.57 -1.00
N GLN A 149 5.62 -14.94 -2.29
CA GLN A 149 6.67 -15.60 -3.05
C GLN A 149 6.73 -14.99 -4.44
N GLY A 150 7.91 -15.04 -5.07
CA GLY A 150 8.17 -14.39 -6.36
C GLY A 150 9.62 -13.97 -6.50
N ASP A 151 9.91 -13.23 -7.57
CA ASP A 151 11.19 -12.56 -7.74
C ASP A 151 11.38 -11.43 -6.71
N GLU A 152 12.58 -10.85 -6.63
CA GLU A 152 12.86 -9.80 -5.65
C GLU A 152 12.02 -8.53 -5.86
N ASN A 153 11.57 -8.28 -7.09
CA ASN A 153 10.81 -7.09 -7.45
C ASN A 153 9.34 -7.19 -7.01
N THR A 154 8.77 -8.39 -7.02
CA THR A 154 7.38 -8.68 -6.66
C THR A 154 7.21 -9.20 -5.23
N ARG A 155 8.27 -9.72 -4.61
CA ARG A 155 8.21 -10.26 -3.26
C ARG A 155 8.00 -9.15 -2.22
N ALA A 156 7.19 -9.48 -1.22
CA ALA A 156 6.96 -8.67 -0.05
C ALA A 156 8.27 -8.31 0.66
N ILE A 157 8.41 -7.04 1.06
CA ILE A 157 9.59 -6.55 1.79
C ILE A 157 9.63 -7.19 3.17
N ILE A 158 8.49 -7.21 3.85
CA ILE A 158 8.25 -7.98 5.07
C ILE A 158 7.51 -9.26 4.70
N PRO A 159 8.02 -10.46 5.06
CA PRO A 159 7.37 -11.73 4.75
C PRO A 159 5.90 -11.78 5.20
N ILE A 160 5.06 -12.41 4.39
CA ILE A 160 3.66 -12.63 4.71
C ILE A 160 3.55 -13.97 5.45
N LEU A 161 2.95 -13.97 6.65
CA LEU A 161 2.70 -15.20 7.40
C LEU A 161 1.40 -15.84 6.94
N GLN A 162 1.48 -17.13 6.64
CA GLN A 162 0.33 -17.97 6.35
C GLN A 162 0.05 -18.85 7.57
N LEU A 163 -1.03 -18.56 8.28
CA LEU A 163 -1.53 -19.37 9.37
C LEU A 163 -2.72 -20.20 8.86
N PRO A 164 -3.02 -21.37 9.46
CA PRO A 164 -4.18 -22.18 9.07
C PRO A 164 -5.46 -21.34 9.13
N GLY A 165 -6.05 -21.04 7.96
CA GLY A 165 -7.28 -20.25 7.84
C GLY A 165 -7.13 -18.73 7.78
N PHE A 166 -5.92 -18.16 7.94
CA PHE A 166 -5.71 -16.70 7.93
C PHE A 166 -4.36 -16.31 7.30
N THR A 167 -4.34 -15.27 6.49
CA THR A 167 -3.12 -14.65 5.93
C THR A 167 -2.88 -13.29 6.59
N LEU A 168 -1.66 -13.06 7.08
CA LEU A 168 -1.25 -11.79 7.69
C LEU A 168 -0.02 -11.24 6.95
N PRO A 169 -0.02 -9.99 6.49
CA PRO A 169 -1.11 -9.00 6.49
C PRO A 169 -2.21 -9.25 5.44
N LEU A 170 -3.48 -9.00 5.80
CA LEU A 170 -4.61 -8.86 4.88
C LEU A 170 -4.43 -7.56 4.09
N LEU A 171 -3.93 -7.67 2.86
CA LEU A 171 -3.75 -6.56 1.94
C LEU A 171 -4.82 -6.62 0.84
N PRO A 172 -5.21 -5.47 0.27
CA PRO A 172 -6.15 -5.45 -0.84
C PRO A 172 -5.67 -6.35 -1.98
N LEU A 173 -6.57 -7.20 -2.45
CA LEU A 173 -6.39 -7.97 -3.66
C LEU A 173 -6.85 -7.12 -4.83
N ASP A 174 -6.08 -7.15 -5.91
CA ASP A 174 -6.50 -6.59 -7.18
C ASP A 174 -7.57 -7.51 -7.78
N GLU A 175 -8.72 -6.96 -8.14
CA GLU A 175 -9.91 -7.74 -8.53
C GLU A 175 -9.71 -8.50 -9.85
N ASP A 176 -8.89 -7.95 -10.76
CA ASP A 176 -8.63 -8.53 -12.06
C ASP A 176 -7.62 -9.68 -11.99
N THR A 177 -6.56 -9.50 -11.19
CA THR A 177 -5.44 -10.46 -11.12
C THR A 177 -5.53 -11.43 -9.93
N GLY A 178 -6.33 -11.10 -8.90
CA GLY A 178 -6.37 -11.85 -7.65
C GLY A 178 -5.05 -11.78 -6.86
N THR A 179 -4.15 -10.86 -7.21
CA THR A 179 -2.83 -10.71 -6.57
C THR A 179 -2.82 -9.52 -5.62
N ILE A 180 -1.90 -9.57 -4.64
CA ILE A 180 -1.71 -8.43 -3.72
C ILE A 180 -0.89 -7.37 -4.44
N ILE A 181 -1.50 -6.21 -4.69
CA ILE A 181 -0.85 -5.06 -5.30
C ILE A 181 -1.00 -3.85 -4.38
N LEU A 182 0.12 -3.22 -4.04
CA LEU A 182 0.13 -1.93 -3.35
C LEU A 182 0.00 -0.83 -4.41
N ARG A 183 -0.98 0.05 -4.27
CA ARG A 183 -1.28 1.11 -5.24
C ARG A 183 -1.49 2.45 -4.55
N GLY A 184 -0.85 3.49 -5.07
CA GLY A 184 -1.14 4.86 -4.71
C GLY A 184 -1.43 5.67 -5.97
N SER A 185 -2.54 6.41 -5.96
CA SER A 185 -2.93 7.24 -7.09
C SER A 185 -3.47 8.59 -6.66
N THR A 186 -3.46 9.53 -7.61
CA THR A 186 -4.03 10.87 -7.46
C THR A 186 -4.70 11.27 -8.77
N ILE A 187 -5.86 11.92 -8.66
CA ILE A 187 -6.55 12.54 -9.79
C ILE A 187 -6.48 14.06 -9.59
N ALA A 188 -6.06 14.77 -10.62
CA ALA A 188 -6.01 16.23 -10.65
C ALA A 188 -6.73 16.77 -11.88
N SER A 189 -7.32 17.95 -11.75
CA SER A 189 -7.87 18.69 -12.89
C SER A 189 -6.82 19.66 -13.42
N LEU A 190 -6.65 19.66 -14.74
CA LEU A 190 -5.76 20.55 -15.47
C LEU A 190 -6.56 21.43 -16.42
N ARG A 191 -5.98 22.59 -16.75
CA ARG A 191 -6.46 23.50 -17.79
C ARG A 191 -5.61 23.32 -19.05
#